data_AF-A0A953A4V5-F1
#
_entry.id   AF-A0A953A4V5-F1
#
_cell.length_a   1.000
_cell.length_b   1.000
_cell.length_c   1.000
_cell.angle_alpha   90.00
_cell.angle_beta   90.00
_cell.angle_gamma   90.00
#
_symmetry.space_group_name_H-M   'P 1'
#
loop_
_entity.id
_entity.type
_entity.pdbx_description
1 polymer ?
#
loop_
_entity_poly.entity_id
_entity_poly.type
_entity_poly.pdbx_seq_one_letter_code
_entity_poly.pdbx_strand_id
1 'polypeptide(L)'
;THRARGDHPITYLHEAEDLTIARLLIAQGDPGAAETLLHGLLTAARSDGRYGSLIEMLTLQALAFAAQHRDDEGLSALAEALELAEPEGFVRTFLDEGAPIAELLRSAVVHDRHASYALQLLKAFDESAATEQPLPEPLSDRELEVLRLVAAGYSNQAIANELFLAVSTVKKHINHVYAKLAVTSRTQAVARGRELGLV
;
A
#
# COMPACT_ATOMS: atom_id res chain seq x y z
N THR A 1 -28.69 -26.48 -14.62
CA THR A 1 -29.77 -25.66 -15.21
C THR A 1 -29.28 -24.23 -15.26
N HIS A 2 -28.95 -23.77 -16.45
CA HIS A 2 -28.45 -22.44 -16.78
C HIS A 2 -29.51 -21.37 -16.42
N ARG A 3 -29.11 -20.33 -15.66
CA ARG A 3 -29.81 -19.03 -15.58
C ARG A 3 -28.72 -17.98 -15.53
N ALA A 4 -28.30 -17.44 -16.68
CA ALA A 4 -28.81 -16.19 -17.22
C ALA A 4 -28.59 -15.02 -16.24
N ARG A 5 -27.33 -14.56 -16.15
CA ARG A 5 -26.99 -13.21 -15.68
C ARG A 5 -27.41 -12.27 -16.81
N GLY A 6 -28.50 -11.54 -16.60
CA GLY A 6 -29.01 -10.59 -17.56
C GLY A 6 -28.05 -9.41 -17.74
N ASP A 7 -28.05 -8.90 -18.97
CA ASP A 7 -27.45 -7.62 -19.36
C ASP A 7 -27.88 -6.52 -18.37
N HIS A 8 -27.01 -6.25 -17.40
CA HIS A 8 -27.05 -5.01 -16.66
C HIS A 8 -26.09 -4.06 -17.35
N PRO A 9 -26.53 -2.84 -17.73
CA PRO A 9 -25.60 -1.83 -18.23
C PRO A 9 -24.50 -1.70 -17.17
N ILE A 10 -23.24 -1.85 -17.60
CA ILE A 10 -22.08 -1.88 -16.72
C ILE A 10 -22.05 -0.57 -15.95
N THR A 11 -22.66 -0.62 -14.78
CA THR A 11 -22.80 0.51 -13.87
C THR A 11 -21.62 0.38 -12.95
N TYR A 12 -20.83 1.44 -12.82
CA TYR A 12 -19.60 1.57 -12.03
C TYR A 12 -19.55 0.78 -10.69
N LEU A 13 -20.71 0.54 -10.06
CA LEU A 13 -20.87 -0.28 -8.85
C LEU A 13 -20.56 -1.78 -9.07
N HIS A 14 -20.99 -2.39 -10.18
CA HIS A 14 -20.74 -3.81 -10.43
C HIS A 14 -19.27 -4.08 -10.75
N GLU A 15 -18.57 -3.13 -11.38
CA GLU A 15 -17.15 -3.31 -11.72
C GLU A 15 -16.26 -3.30 -10.48
N ALA A 16 -16.51 -2.40 -9.54
CA ALA A 16 -15.79 -2.39 -8.27
C ALA A 16 -16.01 -3.70 -7.48
N GLU A 17 -17.23 -4.24 -7.53
CA GLU A 17 -17.57 -5.55 -6.96
C GLU A 17 -16.83 -6.69 -7.67
N ASP A 18 -16.86 -6.73 -9.01
CA ASP A 18 -16.21 -7.78 -9.78
C ASP A 18 -14.67 -7.72 -9.65
N LEU A 19 -14.07 -6.53 -9.54
CA LEU A 19 -12.64 -6.36 -9.25
C LEU A 19 -12.27 -6.84 -7.84
N THR A 20 -13.15 -6.61 -6.85
CA THR A 20 -12.99 -7.14 -5.49
C THR A 20 -13.07 -8.66 -5.48
N ILE A 21 -14.00 -9.24 -6.26
CA ILE A 21 -14.12 -10.68 -6.44
C ILE A 21 -12.87 -11.26 -7.11
N ALA A 22 -12.34 -10.62 -8.15
CA ALA A 22 -11.12 -11.06 -8.83
C ALA A 22 -9.92 -11.09 -7.86
N ARG A 23 -9.73 -10.05 -7.05
CA ARG A 23 -8.69 -10.02 -5.99
C ARG A 23 -8.86 -11.16 -4.99
N LEU A 24 -10.09 -11.42 -4.55
CA LEU A 24 -10.40 -12.49 -3.62
C LEU A 24 -10.08 -13.87 -4.21
N LEU A 25 -10.43 -14.11 -5.48
CA LEU A 25 -10.17 -15.37 -6.18
C LEU A 25 -8.66 -15.64 -6.31
N ILE A 26 -7.87 -14.61 -6.66
CA ILE A 26 -6.40 -14.69 -6.70
C ILE A 26 -5.86 -15.04 -5.31
N ALA A 27 -6.32 -14.34 -4.26
CA ALA A 27 -5.87 -14.58 -2.89
C ALA A 27 -6.27 -15.96 -2.33
N GLN A 28 -7.38 -16.52 -2.81
CA GLN A 28 -7.85 -17.87 -2.45
C GLN A 28 -7.11 -18.98 -3.21
N GLY A 29 -6.24 -18.64 -4.16
CA GLY A 29 -5.53 -19.62 -4.99
C GLY A 29 -6.36 -20.18 -6.14
N ASP A 30 -7.43 -19.49 -6.56
CA ASP A 30 -8.19 -19.79 -7.78
C ASP A 30 -8.02 -18.67 -8.84
N PRO A 31 -6.79 -18.47 -9.36
CA PRO A 31 -6.53 -17.44 -10.35
C PRO A 31 -7.20 -17.71 -11.71
N GLY A 32 -7.60 -18.94 -12.02
CA GLY A 32 -8.28 -19.29 -13.28
C GLY A 32 -9.72 -18.75 -13.33
N ALA A 33 -10.43 -18.80 -12.20
CA ALA A 33 -11.73 -18.14 -12.08
C ALA A 33 -11.61 -16.61 -12.19
N ALA A 34 -10.55 -16.02 -11.62
CA ALA A 34 -10.26 -14.59 -11.74
C ALA A 34 -9.98 -14.20 -13.20
N GLU A 35 -9.18 -14.97 -13.93
CA GLU A 35 -8.89 -14.75 -15.35
C GLU A 35 -10.16 -14.73 -16.20
N THR A 36 -11.06 -15.70 -15.98
CA THR A 36 -12.33 -15.80 -16.73
C THR A 36 -13.21 -14.56 -16.49
N LEU A 37 -13.29 -14.10 -15.24
CA LEU A 37 -14.04 -12.90 -14.88
C LEU A 37 -13.43 -11.64 -15.53
N LEU A 38 -12.12 -11.48 -15.41
CA LEU A 38 -11.39 -10.30 -15.93
C LEU A 38 -11.43 -10.21 -17.46
N HIS A 39 -11.41 -11.34 -18.18
CA HIS A 39 -11.50 -11.33 -19.65
C HIS A 39 -12.77 -10.64 -20.18
N GLY A 40 -13.91 -10.92 -19.54
CA GLY A 40 -15.18 -10.29 -19.89
C GLY A 40 -15.18 -8.78 -19.62
N LEU A 41 -14.63 -8.36 -18.48
CA LEU A 41 -14.54 -6.97 -18.08
C LEU A 41 -13.60 -6.16 -18.97
N LEU A 42 -12.42 -6.71 -19.29
CA LEU A 42 -11.42 -6.08 -20.16
C LEU A 42 -11.98 -5.76 -21.54
N THR A 43 -12.77 -6.68 -22.11
CA THR A 43 -13.39 -6.48 -23.42
C THR A 43 -14.34 -5.28 -23.41
N ALA A 44 -15.14 -5.12 -22.35
CA ALA A 44 -16.08 -4.02 -22.21
C ALA A 44 -15.39 -2.69 -21.83
N ALA A 45 -14.37 -2.71 -20.98
CA ALA A 45 -13.63 -1.51 -20.60
C ALA A 45 -12.88 -0.88 -21.79
N ARG A 46 -12.36 -1.71 -22.70
CA ARG A 46 -11.70 -1.26 -23.94
C ARG A 46 -12.65 -0.57 -24.90
N SER A 47 -13.88 -1.06 -25.06
CA SER A 47 -14.85 -0.44 -25.97
C SER A 47 -15.33 0.94 -25.48
N ASP A 48 -15.32 1.15 -24.17
CA ASP A 48 -15.83 2.37 -23.54
C ASP A 48 -14.75 3.42 -23.24
N GLY A 49 -13.46 3.13 -23.52
CA GLY A 49 -12.34 4.05 -23.28
C GLY A 49 -12.09 4.35 -21.79
N ARG A 50 -12.41 3.40 -20.90
CA ARG A 50 -12.32 3.58 -19.44
C ARG A 50 -10.94 3.20 -18.92
N TYR A 51 -9.94 4.04 -19.23
CA TYR A 51 -8.53 3.75 -19.02
C TYR A 51 -8.15 3.38 -17.57
N GLY A 52 -8.72 4.04 -16.55
CA GLY A 52 -8.43 3.71 -15.15
C GLY A 52 -8.85 2.29 -14.75
N SER A 53 -10.08 1.90 -15.10
CA SER A 53 -10.60 0.55 -14.88
C SER A 53 -9.84 -0.49 -15.71
N LEU A 54 -9.45 -0.12 -16.95
CA LEU A 54 -8.66 -0.99 -17.82
C LEU A 54 -7.28 -1.30 -17.23
N ILE A 55 -6.58 -0.30 -16.68
CA ILE A 55 -5.29 -0.48 -16.01
C ILE A 55 -5.45 -1.41 -14.80
N GLU A 56 -6.47 -1.20 -13.97
CA GLU A 56 -6.75 -2.04 -12.80
C GLU A 56 -7.05 -3.50 -13.20
N MET A 57 -7.87 -3.71 -14.23
CA MET A 57 -8.19 -5.05 -14.75
C MET A 57 -6.95 -5.75 -15.33
N LEU A 58 -6.11 -5.04 -16.09
CA LEU A 58 -4.86 -5.59 -16.65
C LEU A 58 -3.86 -5.94 -15.54
N THR A 59 -3.80 -5.11 -14.48
CA THR A 59 -2.94 -5.37 -13.31
C THR A 59 -3.37 -6.64 -12.58
N LEU A 60 -4.67 -6.83 -12.34
CA LEU A 60 -5.19 -8.06 -11.73
C LEU A 60 -5.00 -9.28 -12.64
N GLN A 61 -5.11 -9.11 -13.96
CA GLN A 61 -4.87 -10.19 -14.92
C GLN A 61 -3.40 -10.63 -14.90
N ALA A 62 -2.47 -9.68 -14.83
CA ALA A 62 -1.04 -9.99 -14.70
C ALA A 62 -0.76 -10.80 -13.42
N LEU A 63 -1.40 -10.43 -12.30
CA LEU A 63 -1.30 -11.17 -11.04
C LEU A 63 -1.91 -12.57 -11.13
N ALA A 64 -3.05 -12.72 -11.80
CA ALA A 64 -3.66 -14.02 -12.03
C ALA A 64 -2.76 -14.95 -12.86
N PHE A 65 -2.09 -14.43 -13.90
CA PHE A 65 -1.12 -15.22 -14.69
C PHE A 65 0.12 -15.58 -13.88
N ALA A 66 0.65 -14.66 -13.08
CA ALA A 66 1.78 -14.90 -12.20
C ALA A 66 1.48 -15.99 -11.17
N ALA A 67 0.28 -15.96 -10.57
CA ALA A 67 -0.20 -17.00 -9.65
C ALA A 67 -0.36 -18.39 -10.33
N GLN A 68 -0.49 -18.43 -11.65
CA GLN A 68 -0.50 -19.65 -12.47
C GLN A 68 0.88 -20.04 -13.02
N HIS A 69 1.95 -19.33 -12.65
CA HIS A 69 3.30 -19.49 -13.20
C HIS A 69 3.39 -19.28 -14.73
N ARG A 70 2.48 -18.44 -15.28
CA ARG A 70 2.44 -18.05 -16.70
C ARG A 70 3.15 -16.71 -16.88
N ASP A 71 4.46 -16.71 -16.61
CA ASP A 71 5.25 -15.48 -16.43
C ASP A 71 5.26 -14.59 -17.68
N ASP A 72 5.39 -15.16 -18.88
CA ASP A 72 5.39 -14.39 -20.14
C ASP A 72 4.05 -13.66 -20.36
N GLU A 73 2.94 -14.31 -20.06
CA GLU A 73 1.59 -13.73 -20.20
C GLU A 73 1.33 -12.68 -19.12
N GLY A 74 1.80 -12.93 -17.89
CA GLY A 74 1.78 -11.97 -16.80
C GLY A 74 2.57 -10.70 -17.13
N LEU A 75 3.79 -10.87 -17.66
CA LEU A 75 4.64 -9.75 -18.10
C LEU A 75 4.05 -9.01 -19.29
N SER A 76 3.39 -9.69 -20.22
CA SER A 76 2.73 -9.04 -21.35
C SER A 76 1.53 -8.21 -20.89
N ALA A 77 0.69 -8.74 -20.00
CA ALA A 77 -0.44 -8.01 -19.43
C ALA A 77 0.02 -6.80 -18.59
N LEU A 78 1.10 -6.96 -17.81
CA LEU A 78 1.70 -5.87 -17.05
C LEU A 78 2.29 -4.79 -17.98
N ALA A 79 2.99 -5.17 -19.04
CA ALA A 79 3.56 -4.22 -19.99
C ALA A 79 2.47 -3.33 -20.61
N GLU A 80 1.34 -3.91 -20.98
CA GLU A 80 0.19 -3.14 -21.47
C GLU A 80 -0.39 -2.19 -20.41
N ALA A 81 -0.49 -2.65 -19.15
CA ALA A 81 -0.93 -1.78 -18.06
C ALA A 81 0.02 -0.59 -17.85
N LEU A 82 1.33 -0.82 -17.93
CA LEU A 82 2.35 0.22 -17.80
C LEU A 82 2.31 1.21 -18.97
N GLU A 83 2.13 0.72 -20.21
CA GLU A 83 2.01 1.56 -21.41
C GLU A 83 0.82 2.54 -21.31
N LEU A 84 -0.31 2.07 -20.80
CA LEU A 84 -1.49 2.92 -20.58
C LEU A 84 -1.35 3.87 -19.39
N ALA A 85 -0.60 3.47 -18.37
CA ALA A 85 -0.42 4.24 -17.14
C ALA A 85 0.65 5.34 -17.22
N GLU A 86 1.72 5.10 -18.00
CA GLU A 86 2.89 5.98 -18.09
C GLU A 86 2.56 7.42 -18.53
N PRO A 87 1.72 7.67 -19.57
CA PRO A 87 1.42 9.03 -20.02
C PRO A 87 0.66 9.88 -18.99
N GLU A 88 -0.20 9.23 -18.20
CA GLU A 88 -1.09 9.87 -17.22
C GLU A 88 -0.53 9.79 -15.78
N GLY A 89 0.56 9.05 -15.57
CA GLY A 89 1.23 8.92 -14.28
C GLY A 89 0.45 8.13 -13.22
N PHE A 90 -0.29 7.08 -13.60
CA PHE A 90 -1.08 6.27 -12.66
C PHE A 90 -0.19 5.44 -11.72
N VAL A 91 0.06 5.93 -10.51
CA VAL A 91 0.88 5.22 -9.51
C VAL A 91 0.01 4.38 -8.55
N ARG A 92 -1.10 4.95 -8.06
CA ARG A 92 -1.86 4.35 -6.94
C ARG A 92 -2.47 2.99 -7.27
N THR A 93 -2.96 2.82 -8.50
CA THR A 93 -3.58 1.57 -8.98
C THR A 93 -2.66 0.36 -8.85
N PHE A 94 -1.35 0.53 -9.03
CA PHE A 94 -0.39 -0.54 -8.79
C PHE A 94 -0.09 -0.69 -7.30
N LEU A 95 0.14 0.42 -6.59
CA LEU A 95 0.48 0.40 -5.16
C LEU A 95 -0.58 -0.30 -4.29
N ASP A 96 -1.86 -0.16 -4.63
CA ASP A 96 -2.96 -0.81 -3.92
C ASP A 96 -2.93 -2.35 -3.97
N GLU A 97 -2.25 -2.94 -4.96
CA GLU A 97 -2.09 -4.40 -5.07
C GLU A 97 -0.95 -4.96 -4.21
N GLY A 98 -0.04 -4.11 -3.72
CA GLY A 98 0.97 -4.51 -2.74
C GLY A 98 2.13 -5.37 -3.28
N ALA A 99 2.63 -6.28 -2.44
CA ALA A 99 3.83 -7.06 -2.73
C ALA A 99 3.79 -7.92 -4.02
N PRO A 100 2.66 -8.57 -4.39
CA PRO A 100 2.58 -9.37 -5.60
C PRO A 100 2.91 -8.59 -6.88
N ILE A 101 2.43 -7.35 -7.01
CA ILE A 101 2.71 -6.55 -8.21
C ILE A 101 4.13 -5.99 -8.19
N ALA A 102 4.68 -5.69 -7.00
CA ALA A 102 6.07 -5.26 -6.88
C ALA A 102 7.05 -6.33 -7.40
N GLU A 103 6.75 -7.61 -7.19
CA GLU A 103 7.56 -8.71 -7.73
C GLU A 103 7.48 -8.78 -9.27
N LEU A 104 6.29 -8.61 -9.84
CA LEU A 104 6.15 -8.54 -11.29
C LEU A 104 6.83 -7.30 -11.89
N LEU A 105 6.80 -6.15 -11.21
CA LEU A 105 7.52 -4.95 -11.65
C LEU A 105 9.04 -5.18 -11.66
N ARG A 106 9.61 -5.89 -10.68
CA ARG A 106 11.03 -6.30 -10.71
C ARG A 106 11.32 -7.19 -11.91
N SER A 107 10.45 -8.16 -12.18
CA SER A 107 10.57 -9.03 -13.35
C SER A 107 10.47 -8.23 -14.66
N ALA A 108 9.59 -7.23 -14.74
CA ALA A 108 9.48 -6.35 -15.91
C ALA A 108 10.76 -5.54 -16.15
N VAL A 109 11.41 -5.04 -15.09
CA VAL A 109 12.72 -4.36 -15.18
C VAL A 109 13.79 -5.30 -15.73
N VAL A 110 13.85 -6.54 -15.24
CA VAL A 110 14.83 -7.54 -15.70
C VAL A 110 14.66 -7.86 -17.20
N HIS A 111 13.43 -7.85 -17.70
CA HIS A 111 13.10 -8.15 -19.09
C HIS A 111 12.98 -6.89 -19.98
N ASP A 112 13.43 -5.74 -19.49
CA ASP A 112 13.43 -4.44 -20.19
C ASP A 112 12.05 -4.01 -20.72
N ARG A 113 10.98 -4.31 -19.96
CA ARG A 113 9.60 -3.93 -20.27
C ARG A 113 9.23 -2.68 -19.47
N HIS A 114 9.12 -1.52 -20.14
CA HIS A 114 8.82 -0.23 -19.50
C HIS A 114 9.69 0.03 -18.26
N ALA A 115 10.98 -0.34 -18.31
CA ALA A 115 11.87 -0.41 -17.15
C ALA A 115 11.95 0.91 -16.36
N SER A 116 11.98 2.05 -17.06
CA SER A 116 12.01 3.38 -16.44
C SER A 116 10.79 3.64 -15.55
N TYR A 117 9.60 3.32 -16.05
CA TYR A 117 8.35 3.53 -15.32
C TYR A 117 8.16 2.48 -14.22
N ALA A 118 8.52 1.22 -14.47
CA ALA A 118 8.52 0.17 -13.47
C ALA A 118 9.45 0.49 -12.27
N LEU A 119 10.65 1.06 -12.53
CA LEU A 119 11.55 1.54 -11.49
C LEU A 119 10.96 2.71 -10.69
N GLN A 120 10.23 3.62 -11.34
CA GLN A 120 9.52 4.70 -10.65
C GLN A 120 8.44 4.16 -9.71
N LEU A 121 7.66 3.17 -10.17
CA LEU A 121 6.65 2.50 -9.34
C LEU A 121 7.27 1.76 -8.17
N LEU A 122 8.38 1.02 -8.37
CA LEU A 122 9.11 0.36 -7.30
C LEU A 122 9.64 1.34 -6.25
N LYS A 123 10.15 2.51 -6.67
CA LYS A 123 10.54 3.58 -5.74
C LYS A 123 9.34 4.10 -4.96
N ALA A 124 8.19 4.26 -5.62
CA ALA A 124 6.95 4.66 -4.95
C ALA A 124 6.45 3.58 -3.96
N PHE A 125 6.68 2.30 -4.23
CA PHE A 125 6.44 1.22 -3.26
C PHE A 125 7.33 1.36 -2.02
N ASP A 126 8.62 1.65 -2.20
CA ASP A 126 9.55 1.87 -1.08
C ASP A 126 9.16 3.12 -0.26
N GLU A 127 8.72 4.19 -0.93
CA GLU A 127 8.22 5.42 -0.29
C GLU A 127 6.84 5.22 0.37
N SER A 128 5.98 4.37 -0.20
CA SER A 128 4.67 4.02 0.36
C SER A 128 4.79 3.09 1.57
N ALA A 129 5.71 2.12 1.51
CA ALA A 129 6.09 1.31 2.67
C ALA A 129 6.77 2.16 3.75
N ALA A 130 7.49 3.23 3.35
CA ALA A 130 8.01 4.24 4.26
C ALA A 130 6.94 5.25 4.75
N THR A 131 5.69 5.20 4.26
CA THR A 131 4.58 6.03 4.80
C THR A 131 3.59 5.22 5.64
N GLU A 132 3.64 3.88 5.59
CA GLU A 132 3.27 3.00 6.72
C GLU A 132 4.46 2.87 7.70
N GLN A 133 4.97 4.00 8.18
CA GLN A 133 6.09 3.99 9.12
C GLN A 133 5.60 3.62 10.54
N PRO A 134 6.04 2.47 11.12
CA PRO A 134 6.57 2.54 12.46
C PRO A 134 7.65 3.63 12.42
N LEU A 135 7.60 4.55 13.38
CA LEU A 135 8.44 5.73 13.55
C LEU A 135 9.71 5.75 12.67
N PRO A 136 9.95 6.79 11.82
CA PRO A 136 11.10 6.87 10.91
C PRO A 136 12.45 6.62 11.61
N GLU A 137 12.50 6.84 12.91
CA GLU A 137 13.44 6.19 13.82
C GLU A 137 12.65 5.61 15.00
N PRO A 138 12.86 4.34 15.39
CA PRO A 138 12.31 3.84 16.64
C PRO A 138 12.76 4.75 17.79
N LEU A 139 11.88 4.97 18.77
CA LEU A 139 12.28 5.66 19.99
C LEU A 139 13.43 4.87 20.61
N SER A 140 14.52 5.56 20.94
CA SER A 140 15.56 4.97 21.79
C SER A 140 14.97 4.57 23.13
N ASP A 141 15.61 3.63 23.84
CA ASP A 141 15.17 3.19 25.17
C ASP A 141 14.88 4.36 26.11
N ARG A 142 15.69 5.42 26.01
CA ARG A 142 15.54 6.63 26.81
C ARG A 142 14.35 7.48 26.40
N GLU A 143 14.06 7.57 25.11
CA GLU A 143 12.88 8.28 24.60
C GLU A 143 11.58 7.54 24.93
N LEU A 144 11.62 6.21 24.93
CA LEU A 144 10.48 5.36 25.30
C LEU A 144 10.19 5.43 26.81
N GLU A 145 11.23 5.46 27.64
CA GLU A 145 11.11 5.68 29.08
C GLU A 145 10.51 7.07 29.39
N VAL A 146 10.96 8.11 28.69
CA VAL A 146 10.36 9.46 28.78
C VAL A 146 8.89 9.44 28.35
N LEU A 147 8.55 8.76 27.24
CA LEU A 147 7.17 8.64 26.77
C LEU A 147 6.27 7.93 27.80
N ARG A 148 6.75 6.87 28.45
CA ARG A 148 6.02 6.16 29.53
C ARG A 148 5.71 7.06 30.71
N LEU A 149 6.70 7.81 31.19
CA LEU A 149 6.49 8.76 32.28
C LEU A 149 5.56 9.92 31.87
N VAL A 150 5.63 10.34 30.60
CA VAL A 150 4.70 11.32 30.05
C VAL A 150 3.25 10.80 30.08
N ALA A 151 3.05 9.54 29.65
CA ALA A 151 1.76 8.85 29.67
C ALA A 151 1.23 8.61 31.09
N ALA A 152 2.12 8.38 32.06
CA ALA A 152 1.80 8.30 33.48
C ALA A 152 1.48 9.66 34.14
N GLY A 153 1.56 10.77 33.39
CA GLY A 153 1.18 12.11 33.86
C GLY A 153 2.29 12.90 34.56
N TYR A 154 3.55 12.45 34.52
CA TYR A 154 4.65 13.11 35.23
C TYR A 154 5.01 14.46 34.59
N SER A 155 5.22 15.50 35.40
CA SER A 155 5.74 16.78 34.91
C SER A 155 7.19 16.65 34.43
N ASN A 156 7.67 17.56 33.58
CA ASN A 156 9.06 17.52 33.11
C ASN A 156 10.08 17.59 34.26
N GLN A 157 9.72 18.23 35.38
CA GLN A 157 10.52 18.26 36.59
C GLN A 157 10.53 16.90 37.30
N ALA A 158 9.38 16.22 37.38
CA ALA A 158 9.28 14.90 37.97
C ALA A 158 10.05 13.87 37.13
N ILE A 159 9.94 13.93 35.79
CA ILE A 159 10.71 13.09 34.87
C ILE A 159 12.21 13.34 35.04
N ALA A 160 12.64 14.60 35.16
CA ALA A 160 14.04 14.94 35.38
C ALA A 160 14.58 14.32 36.67
N ASN A 161 13.80 14.34 37.75
CA ASN A 161 14.17 13.74 39.03
C ASN A 161 14.22 12.21 38.93
N GLU A 162 13.19 11.58 38.35
CA GLU A 162 13.09 10.13 38.19
C GLU A 162 14.25 9.56 37.36
N LEU A 163 14.61 10.28 36.31
CA LEU A 163 15.63 9.86 35.35
C LEU A 163 17.04 10.37 35.70
N PHE A 164 17.20 11.11 36.80
CA PHE A 164 18.45 11.78 37.20
C PHE A 164 19.04 12.67 36.09
N LEU A 165 18.21 13.43 35.39
CA LEU A 165 18.58 14.32 34.29
C LEU A 165 18.30 15.79 34.61
N ALA A 166 18.94 16.70 33.87
CA ALA A 166 18.52 18.10 33.85
C ALA A 166 17.17 18.26 33.11
N VAL A 167 16.34 19.19 33.56
CA VAL A 167 15.03 19.50 32.94
C VAL A 167 15.17 19.89 31.46
N SER A 168 16.26 20.57 31.10
CA SER A 168 16.58 20.92 29.71
C SER A 168 16.81 19.69 28.84
N THR A 169 17.46 18.65 29.36
CA THR A 169 17.68 17.36 28.68
C THR A 169 16.36 16.62 28.50
N VAL A 170 15.49 16.61 29.51
CA VAL A 170 14.14 16.04 29.39
C VAL A 170 13.32 16.74 28.31
N LYS A 171 13.36 18.09 28.26
CA LYS A 171 12.69 18.85 27.19
C LYS A 171 13.20 18.47 25.80
N LYS A 172 14.52 18.26 25.63
CA LYS A 172 15.10 17.78 24.37
C LYS A 172 14.56 16.39 23.99
N HIS A 173 14.57 15.44 24.92
CA HIS A 173 14.01 14.10 24.67
C HIS A 173 12.52 14.15 24.31
N ILE A 174 11.72 14.97 24.99
CA ILE A 174 10.30 15.16 24.66
C ILE A 174 10.12 15.71 23.24
N ASN A 175 10.93 16.71 22.85
CA ASN A 175 10.88 17.27 21.50
C ASN A 175 11.26 16.23 20.44
N HIS A 176 12.27 15.39 20.71
CA HIS A 176 12.65 14.30 19.81
C HIS A 176 11.54 13.25 19.71
N VAL A 177 10.94 12.86 20.84
CA VAL A 177 9.78 11.96 20.88
C VAL A 177 8.62 12.52 20.05
N TYR A 178 8.34 13.82 20.17
CA TYR A 178 7.26 14.46 19.42
C TYR A 178 7.53 14.49 17.92
N ALA A 179 8.76 14.85 17.53
CA ALA A 179 9.19 14.83 16.13
C ALA A 179 9.08 13.42 15.54
N LYS A 180 9.56 12.40 16.27
CA LYS A 180 9.50 11.00 15.83
C LYS A 180 8.07 10.47 15.74
N LEU A 181 7.20 10.83 16.69
CA LEU A 181 5.78 10.46 16.69
C LEU A 181 4.92 11.31 15.74
N ALA A 182 5.49 12.32 15.06
CA ALA A 182 4.79 13.29 14.24
C ALA A 182 3.64 14.03 14.97
N VAL A 183 3.86 14.39 16.24
CA VAL A 183 2.89 15.08 17.09
C VAL A 183 3.45 16.42 17.60
N THR A 184 2.57 17.30 18.06
CA THR A 184 2.96 18.64 18.54
C THR A 184 2.56 18.91 19.98
N SER A 185 1.79 18.01 20.60
CA SER A 185 1.33 18.18 21.98
C SER A 185 1.48 16.92 22.80
N ARG A 186 1.53 17.12 24.12
CA ARG A 186 1.63 16.05 25.11
C ARG A 186 0.50 15.05 25.00
N THR A 187 -0.73 15.53 24.85
CA THR A 187 -1.92 14.67 24.71
C THR A 187 -1.85 13.84 23.42
N GLN A 188 -1.43 14.45 22.31
CA GLN A 188 -1.23 13.73 21.05
C GLN A 188 -0.13 12.67 21.17
N ALA A 189 0.98 12.96 21.85
CA ALA A 189 2.06 12.00 22.06
C ALA A 189 1.60 10.77 22.86
N VAL A 190 0.77 10.96 23.89
CA VAL A 190 0.19 9.86 24.67
C VAL A 190 -0.80 9.05 23.83
N ALA A 191 -1.70 9.71 23.10
CA ALA A 191 -2.65 9.03 22.21
C ALA A 191 -1.92 8.18 21.17
N ARG A 192 -0.94 8.78 20.48
CA ARG A 192 -0.13 8.10 19.46
C ARG A 192 0.70 6.96 20.04
N GLY A 193 1.27 7.14 21.23
CA GLY A 193 1.99 6.08 21.94
C GLY A 193 1.13 4.85 22.24
N ARG A 194 -0.15 5.06 22.60
CA ARG A 194 -1.12 3.97 22.85
C ARG A 194 -1.54 3.26 21.57
N GLU A 195 -1.82 4.01 20.50
CA GLU A 195 -2.13 3.45 19.18
C GLU A 195 -1.01 2.53 18.67
N LEU A 196 0.24 2.89 18.97
CA LEU A 196 1.43 2.13 18.59
C LEU A 196 1.83 1.04 19.62
N GLY A 197 1.09 0.87 20.71
CA GLY A 197 1.37 -0.14 21.75
C GLY A 197 2.67 0.10 22.54
N LEU A 198 3.17 1.34 22.61
CA LEU A 198 4.42 1.70 23.28
C LEU A 198 4.23 2.03 24.77
N VAL A 199 3.01 2.42 25.18
CA VAL A 199 2.61 2.83 26.53
C VAL A 199 1.18 2.46 26.87
#